data_AF-A0A1Y5DKD3-F1
#
_entry.id   AF-A0A1Y5DKD3-F1
#
_cell.length_a   1.000
_cell.length_b   1.000
_cell.length_c   1.000
_cell.angle_alpha   90.00
_cell.angle_beta   90.00
_cell.angle_gamma   90.00
#
_symmetry.space_group_name_H-M   'P 1'
#
loop_
_entity.id
_entity.type
_entity.pdbx_description
1 polymer ?
#
loop_
_entity_poly.entity_id
_entity_poly.type
_entity_poly.pdbx_seq_one_letter_code
_entity_poly.pdbx_strand_id
1 'polypeptide(L)'
;IDIPNHEFTIIKPTYYFDNLKWEKDFPAETFSIVSCTLVYKTKQYDVYIYYPHVETKSDHIQKKSTLEILSPFIDGIKYGDKVEVLIDTKNISEFTKT
;
A
#
# COMPACT_ATOMS: atom_id res chain seq x y z
N ILE A 1 0.95 6.99 2.64
CA ILE A 1 -0.21 7.64 3.27
C ILE A 1 -0.32 7.06 4.67
N ASP A 2 -0.18 7.87 5.72
CA ASP A 2 -0.32 7.42 7.11
C ASP A 2 -1.77 7.58 7.56
N ILE A 3 -2.35 6.52 8.12
CA ILE A 3 -3.72 6.46 8.61
C ILE A 3 -3.65 6.03 10.09
N PRO A 4 -3.43 6.99 11.01
CA PRO A 4 -3.13 6.69 12.41
C PRO A 4 -4.19 5.81 13.07
N ASN A 5 -3.76 4.86 13.89
CA ASN A 5 -4.60 3.86 14.57
C ASN A 5 -5.23 2.79 13.67
N HIS A 6 -4.97 2.79 12.36
CA HIS A 6 -5.39 1.71 11.48
C HIS A 6 -4.24 0.73 11.24
N GLU A 7 -4.58 -0.54 11.04
CA GLU A 7 -3.69 -1.56 10.49
C GLU A 7 -4.37 -2.27 9.31
N PHE A 8 -3.54 -2.72 8.37
CA PHE A 8 -4.00 -3.33 7.13
C PHE A 8 -3.38 -4.70 6.91
N THR A 9 -4.21 -5.66 6.48
CA THR A 9 -3.78 -7.01 6.11
C THR A 9 -4.33 -7.35 4.73
N ILE A 10 -3.49 -7.91 3.86
CA ILE A 10 -3.92 -8.34 2.53
C ILE A 10 -4.69 -9.66 2.65
N ILE A 11 -5.91 -9.69 2.10
CA ILE A 11 -6.75 -10.90 2.00
C ILE A 11 -6.53 -11.56 0.65
N LYS A 12 -6.66 -10.78 -0.43
CA LYS A 12 -6.53 -11.26 -1.81
C LYS A 12 -5.81 -10.22 -2.65
N PRO A 13 -4.53 -10.43 -3.00
CA PRO A 13 -3.81 -9.50 -3.84
C PRO A 13 -4.34 -9.50 -5.28
N THR A 14 -4.22 -8.37 -5.96
CA THR A 14 -4.38 -8.27 -7.42
C THR A 14 -3.19 -8.93 -8.12
N TYR A 15 -1.98 -8.68 -7.61
CA TYR A 15 -0.77 -9.38 -8.03
C TYR A 15 0.02 -9.84 -6.80
N TYR A 16 0.53 -11.06 -6.87
CA TYR A 16 1.37 -11.64 -5.83
C TYR A 16 2.70 -12.05 -6.45
N PHE A 17 3.79 -11.54 -5.88
CA PHE A 17 5.14 -11.87 -6.28
C PHE A 17 5.80 -12.57 -5.11
N ASP A 18 6.06 -13.86 -5.27
CA ASP A 18 6.69 -14.68 -4.25
C ASP A 18 8.20 -14.73 -4.46
N ASN A 19 8.96 -14.44 -3.39
CA ASN A 19 10.42 -14.56 -3.34
C ASN A 19 11.12 -13.92 -4.56
N LEU A 20 10.71 -12.71 -4.92
CA LEU A 20 11.20 -12.00 -6.09
C LEU A 20 12.57 -11.39 -5.79
N LYS A 21 13.59 -11.83 -6.53
CA LYS A 21 14.91 -11.21 -6.53
C LYS A 21 14.92 -10.00 -7.48
N TRP A 22 14.49 -8.85 -6.97
CA TRP A 22 14.36 -7.62 -7.76
C TRP A 22 15.62 -6.74 -7.71
N GLU A 23 16.46 -6.89 -6.69
CA GLU A 23 17.71 -6.15 -6.52
C GLU A 23 18.86 -7.14 -6.22
N LYS A 24 20.05 -6.87 -6.75
CA LYS A 24 21.19 -7.81 -6.76
C LYS A 24 21.75 -8.08 -5.36
N ASP A 25 21.82 -7.07 -4.52
CA ASP A 25 22.44 -7.05 -3.20
C ASP A 25 21.43 -7.22 -2.04
N PHE A 26 20.12 -7.07 -2.27
CA PHE A 26 19.06 -7.36 -1.27
C PHE A 26 18.56 -8.81 -1.31
N PRO A 27 18.12 -9.41 -0.19
CA PRO A 27 17.40 -10.68 -0.22
C PRO A 27 16.22 -10.66 -1.20
N ALA A 28 15.82 -11.84 -1.65
CA ALA A 28 14.56 -11.96 -2.38
C ALA A 28 13.39 -11.72 -1.41
N GLU A 29 12.37 -11.03 -1.89
CA GLU A 29 11.29 -10.49 -1.06
C GLU A 29 9.93 -10.84 -1.66
N THR A 30 8.92 -10.99 -0.80
CA THR A 30 7.55 -11.27 -1.20
C THR A 30 6.71 -10.00 -1.14
N PHE A 31 5.92 -9.76 -2.18
CA PHE A 31 5.09 -8.55 -2.32
C PHE A 31 3.67 -8.89 -2.74
N SER A 32 2.73 -8.16 -2.16
CA SER A 32 1.35 -8.07 -2.64
C SER A 32 1.10 -6.69 -3.25
N ILE A 33 0.43 -6.66 -4.39
CA ILE A 33 -0.10 -5.45 -5.00
C ILE A 33 -1.62 -5.55 -5.01
N VAL A 34 -2.31 -4.52 -4.52
CA VAL A 34 -3.78 -4.48 -4.46
C VAL A 34 -4.28 -3.25 -5.22
N SER A 35 -5.18 -3.46 -6.18
CA SER A 35 -5.86 -2.37 -6.88
C SER A 35 -6.80 -1.62 -5.94
N CYS A 36 -6.76 -0.30 -5.97
CA CYS A 36 -7.67 0.56 -5.22
C CYS A 36 -7.86 1.89 -5.96
N THR A 37 -8.72 2.76 -5.43
CA THR A 37 -8.91 4.10 -5.98
C THR A 37 -8.44 5.14 -4.98
N LEU A 38 -7.64 6.10 -5.43
CA LEU A 38 -7.28 7.28 -4.65
C LEU A 38 -8.14 8.45 -5.10
N VAL A 39 -8.76 9.14 -4.15
CA VAL A 39 -9.49 10.38 -4.38
C VAL A 39 -8.66 11.53 -3.83
N TYR A 40 -8.36 12.50 -4.70
CA TYR A 40 -7.74 13.76 -4.32
C TYR A 40 -8.54 14.92 -4.90
N LYS A 41 -9.06 15.77 -4.02
CA LYS A 41 -10.02 16.83 -4.37
C LYS A 41 -11.25 16.23 -5.07
N THR A 42 -11.45 16.52 -6.36
CA THR A 42 -12.57 16.02 -7.16
C THR A 42 -12.16 14.96 -8.18
N LYS A 43 -10.87 14.56 -8.19
CA LYS A 43 -10.32 13.59 -9.15
C LYS A 43 -10.13 12.24 -8.49
N GLN A 44 -10.40 11.19 -9.27
CA GLN A 44 -10.15 9.81 -8.91
C GLN A 44 -9.01 9.27 -9.77
N TYR A 45 -8.20 8.41 -9.15
CA TYR A 45 -7.07 7.76 -9.79
C TYR A 45 -7.14 6.26 -9.50
N ASP A 46 -7.08 5.45 -10.56
CA ASP A 46 -6.84 4.02 -10.43
C ASP A 46 -5.37 3.83 -10.05
N VAL A 47 -5.16 3.27 -8.86
CA VAL A 47 -3.84 3.15 -8.25
C VAL A 47 -3.67 1.76 -7.66
N TYR A 48 -2.49 1.50 -7.12
CA TYR A 48 -2.23 0.26 -6.40
C TYR A 48 -1.62 0.53 -5.03
N ILE A 49 -2.06 -0.23 -4.03
CA ILE A 49 -1.33 -0.40 -2.77
C ILE A 49 -0.18 -1.35 -3.03
N TYR A 50 1.03 -0.92 -2.69
CA TYR A 50 2.22 -1.78 -2.62
C TYR A 50 2.40 -2.24 -1.17
N TYR A 51 2.36 -3.56 -0.97
CA TYR A 51 2.42 -4.18 0.34
C TYR A 51 3.56 -5.20 0.40
N PRO A 52 4.72 -4.82 0.97
CA PRO A 52 5.80 -5.76 1.20
C PRO A 52 5.53 -6.64 2.43
N HIS A 53 5.78 -7.94 2.31
CA HIS A 53 5.62 -8.88 3.43
C HIS A 53 6.83 -8.81 4.36
N VAL A 54 6.62 -8.29 5.57
CA VAL A 54 7.67 -8.05 6.58
C VAL A 54 8.46 -9.30 6.96
N GLU A 55 7.86 -10.48 6.85
CA GLU A 55 8.52 -11.77 7.13
C GLU A 55 9.73 -12.04 6.22
N THR A 56 9.73 -11.44 5.03
CA THR A 56 10.82 -11.57 4.04
C THR A 56 11.74 -10.36 4.00
N LYS A 57 11.46 -9.33 4.83
CA LYS A 57 12.19 -8.06 4.85
C LYS A 57 13.11 -7.95 6.05
N SER A 58 14.39 -7.67 5.79
CA SER A 58 15.39 -7.41 6.82
C SER A 58 15.52 -5.93 7.22
N ASP A 59 14.99 -5.01 6.40
CA ASP A 59 15.15 -3.56 6.57
C ASP A 59 13.94 -2.76 6.03
N HIS A 60 13.91 -1.45 6.30
CA HIS A 60 12.87 -0.52 5.81
C HIS A 60 11.42 -0.94 6.13
N ILE A 61 11.19 -1.39 7.37
CA ILE A 61 9.86 -1.76 7.85
C ILE A 61 9.01 -0.50 8.04
N GLN A 62 7.98 -0.36 7.22
CA GLN A 62 7.00 0.71 7.36
C GLN A 62 6.06 0.46 8.54
N LYS A 63 5.52 1.53 9.12
CA LYS A 63 4.47 1.40 10.13
C LYS A 63 3.26 0.71 9.52
N LYS A 64 2.61 -0.17 10.27
CA LYS A 64 1.39 -0.86 9.83
C LYS A 64 0.22 0.07 9.49
N SER A 65 0.25 1.31 9.98
CA SER A 65 -0.68 2.39 9.65
C SER A 65 -0.41 3.07 8.30
N THR A 66 0.72 2.78 7.67
CA THR A 66 1.16 3.44 6.45
C THR A 66 0.86 2.57 5.23
N LEU A 67 0.03 3.09 4.32
CA LEU A 67 -0.18 2.54 2.98
C LEU A 67 0.78 3.20 1.98
N GLU A 68 1.56 2.40 1.27
CA GLU A 68 2.38 2.84 0.14
C GLU A 68 1.56 2.71 -1.15
N ILE A 69 1.46 3.79 -1.94
CA ILE A 69 0.61 3.85 -3.12
C ILE A 69 1.46 4.08 -4.37
N LEU A 70 1.30 3.20 -5.35
CA LEU A 70 1.78 3.38 -6.71
C LEU A 70 0.69 4.06 -7.53
N SER A 71 0.95 5.30 -7.95
CA SER A 71 -0.02 6.15 -8.65
C SER A 71 0.60 6.78 -9.89
N PRO A 72 -0.19 7.10 -10.94
CA PRO A 72 0.23 8.09 -11.92
C PRO A 72 0.51 9.45 -11.24
N PHE A 73 1.15 10.36 -11.96
CA PHE A 73 1.42 11.71 -11.46
C PHE A 73 0.11 12.42 -11.05
N ILE A 74 0.07 12.90 -9.81
CA ILE A 74 -1.07 13.64 -9.26
C ILE A 74 -0.68 15.12 -9.20
N ASP A 75 -1.26 15.91 -10.09
CA ASP A 75 -0.95 17.33 -10.16
C ASP A 75 -1.33 18.08 -8.88
N GLY A 76 -0.38 18.86 -8.38
CA GLY A 76 -0.57 19.77 -7.24
C GLY A 76 -0.74 19.12 -5.86
N ILE A 77 -0.56 17.79 -5.72
CA ILE A 77 -0.57 17.12 -4.41
C ILE A 77 0.66 17.53 -3.58
N LYS A 78 0.47 17.74 -2.28
CA LYS A 78 1.53 18.13 -1.35
C LYS A 78 1.46 17.35 -0.05
N TYR A 79 2.56 17.33 0.70
CA TYR A 79 2.56 16.81 2.06
C TYR A 79 1.56 17.58 2.94
N GLY A 80 0.83 16.83 3.77
CA GLY A 80 -0.22 17.38 4.63
C GLY A 80 -1.60 17.47 3.96
N ASP A 81 -1.69 17.25 2.65
CA ASP A 81 -2.97 17.19 1.97
C ASP A 81 -3.78 15.97 2.43
N LYS A 82 -5.10 16.16 2.52
CA LYS A 82 -6.04 15.06 2.75
C LYS A 82 -6.34 14.35 1.43
N VAL A 83 -6.37 13.03 1.50
CA VAL A 83 -6.75 12.12 0.42
C VAL A 83 -7.67 11.05 1.00
N GLU A 84 -8.47 10.45 0.14
CA GLU A 84 -9.28 9.29 0.50
C GLU A 84 -8.82 8.09 -0.31
N VAL A 85 -8.73 6.92 0.32
CA VAL A 85 -8.37 5.67 -0.35
C VAL A 85 -9.58 4.74 -0.27
N LEU A 86 -10.14 4.43 -1.43
CA LEU A 86 -11.27 3.52 -1.56
C LEU A 86 -10.71 2.11 -1.81
N ILE A 87 -10.94 1.22 -0.84
CA ILE A 87 -10.46 -0.17 -0.86
C ILE A 87 -11.62 -1.15 -0.98
N ASP A 88 -11.40 -2.28 -1.66
CA ASP A 88 -12.31 -3.44 -1.61
C ASP A 88 -11.94 -4.33 -0.42
N THR A 89 -12.88 -4.49 0.52
CA THR A 89 -12.69 -5.29 1.74
C THR A 89 -12.56 -6.78 1.48
N LYS A 90 -12.82 -7.25 0.25
CA LYS A 90 -12.49 -8.62 -0.18
C LYS A 90 -11.00 -8.80 -0.48
N ASN A 91 -10.28 -7.72 -0.75
CA ASN A 91 -8.87 -7.73 -1.13
C ASN A 91 -7.97 -7.35 0.04
N ILE A 92 -8.42 -6.44 0.90
CA ILE A 92 -7.64 -5.91 2.02
C ILE A 92 -8.57 -5.67 3.22
N SER A 93 -8.21 -6.15 4.40
CA SER A 93 -8.89 -5.82 5.64
C SER A 93 -8.23 -4.62 6.31
N GLU A 94 -9.06 -3.83 6.97
CA GLU A 94 -8.68 -2.69 7.77
C GLU A 94 -9.22 -2.90 9.19
N PHE A 95 -8.38 -2.66 10.19
CA PHE A 95 -8.77 -2.72 11.58
C PHE A 95 -8.30 -1.47 12.31
N THR A 96 -9.18 -0.90 13.11
CA THR A 96 -8.85 0.24 13.99
C THR A 96 -8.43 -0.28 15.37
N LYS A 97 -7.29 0.18 15.88
CA LYS A 97 -6.89 -0.05 17.27
C LYS A 97 -7.72 0.81 18.20
N THR A 98 -8.46 0.16 19.10
CA THR A 98 -9.09 0.77 20.27
C THR A 98 -8.08 1.15 21.35
#